data_AF-S4NCF0-F1
#
_entry.id   AF-S4NCF0-F1
#
_cell.length_a   1.000
_cell.length_b   1.000
_cell.length_c   1.000
_cell.angle_alpha   90.00
_cell.angle_beta   90.00
_cell.angle_gamma   90.00
#
_symmetry.space_group_name_H-M   'P 1'
#
loop_
_entity.id
_entity.type
_entity.pdbx_description
1 polymer ?
#
loop_
_entity_poly.entity_id
_entity_poly.type
_entity_poly.pdbx_seq_one_letter_code
_entity_poly.pdbx_strand_id
1 'polypeptide(L)' 'MFGNKKVEKRFTSTKLEGTDSGNLVSIITDTKTGVQYLSIGGGGVSTGGGVTVLVGADGKPLLNKDEG' A
#
# COMPACT_ATOMS: atom_id res chain seq x y z
N MET A 1 6.69 -0.38 -35.19
CA MET A 1 6.36 -1.34 -34.13
C MET A 1 6.67 -0.69 -32.79
N PHE A 2 5.67 -0.14 -32.09
CA PHE A 2 5.88 0.34 -30.74
C PHE A 2 5.79 -0.87 -29.81
N GLY A 3 6.95 -1.34 -29.36
CA GLY A 3 7.01 -2.39 -28.35
C GLY A 3 6.28 -1.90 -27.10
N ASN A 4 5.17 -2.55 -26.77
CA ASN A 4 4.44 -2.32 -25.52
C ASN A 4 5.34 -2.80 -24.36
N LYS A 5 6.31 -1.97 -23.96
CA LYS A 5 7.11 -2.22 -22.77
C LYS A 5 6.18 -2.03 -21.58
N LYS A 6 5.73 -3.14 -20.99
CA LYS A 6 4.88 -3.14 -19.81
C LYS A 6 5.64 -2.42 -18.70
N VAL A 7 5.23 -1.20 -18.38
CA VAL A 7 5.84 -0.42 -17.30
C VAL A 7 5.48 -1.13 -16.00
N GLU A 8 6.48 -1.68 -15.31
CA GLU A 8 6.27 -2.26 -14.00
C GLU A 8 5.77 -1.19 -13.03
N LYS A 9 4.69 -1.51 -12.32
CA LYS A 9 4.13 -0.58 -11.32
C LYS A 9 5.06 -0.57 -10.12
N ARG A 10 5.52 0.62 -9.75
CA ARG A 10 6.34 0.83 -8.53
C ARG A 10 5.55 0.55 -7.24
N PHE A 11 4.24 0.79 -7.25
CA PHE A 11 3.39 0.58 -6.09
C PHE A 11 2.34 -0.47 -6.39
N THR A 12 2.25 -1.47 -5.53
CA THR A 12 1.19 -2.48 -5.53
C THR A 12 0.37 -2.30 -4.26
N SER A 13 -0.93 -2.64 -4.32
CA SER A 13 -1.82 -2.48 -3.17
C SER A 13 -2.62 -3.75 -2.92
N THR A 14 -2.61 -4.21 -1.68
CA THR A 14 -3.49 -5.28 -1.20
C THR A 14 -4.59 -4.66 -0.36
N LYS A 15 -5.84 -4.77 -0.81
CA LYS A 15 -6.99 -4.34 -0.01
C LYS A 15 -7.21 -5.39 1.08
N LEU A 16 -7.15 -4.96 2.33
CA LEU A 16 -7.36 -5.86 3.46
C LEU A 16 -8.85 -5.89 3.78
N GLU A 17 -9.37 -4.83 4.40
CA GLU A 17 -10.69 -4.88 5.01
C GLU A 17 -11.34 -3.49 5.11
N GLY A 18 -12.64 -3.48 5.40
CA GLY A 18 -13.35 -2.29 5.86
C GLY A 18 -13.35 -2.26 7.38
N THR A 19 -13.15 -1.09 7.97
CA THR A 19 -13.36 -0.86 9.41
C THR A 19 -14.85 -0.69 9.71
N ASP A 20 -15.24 -0.83 10.98
CA ASP A 20 -16.62 -0.59 11.45
C ASP A 20 -17.13 0.82 11.12
N SER A 21 -16.20 1.77 10.96
CA SER A 21 -16.50 3.15 10.53
C SER A 21 -16.73 3.32 9.02
N GLY A 22 -16.66 2.24 8.24
CA GLY A 22 -16.80 2.26 6.77
C GLY A 22 -15.54 2.68 6.01
N ASN A 23 -14.42 2.89 6.71
CA ASN A 23 -13.14 3.19 6.06
C ASN A 23 -12.52 1.92 5.47
N LEU A 24 -11.97 2.03 4.26
CA LEU A 24 -11.22 0.99 3.59
C LEU A 24 -9.75 1.06 3.99
N VAL A 25 -9.20 -0.09 4.35
CA VAL A 25 -7.79 -0.25 4.72
C VAL A 25 -7.08 -1.04 3.64
N SER A 26 -5.94 -0.51 3.18
CA SER A 26 -5.07 -1.20 2.24
C SER A 26 -3.60 -1.07 2.65
N ILE A 27 -2.82 -2.06 2.24
CA ILE A 27 -1.36 -2.03 2.33
C ILE A 27 -0.84 -1.69 0.95
N ILE A 28 -0.01 -0.66 0.88
CA ILE A 28 0.72 -0.29 -0.34
C ILE A 28 2.16 -0.75 -0.16
N THR A 29 2.72 -1.43 -1.15
CA THR A 29 4.12 -1.86 -1.16
C THR A 29 4.87 -1.13 -2.26
N ASP A 30 5.99 -0.46 -1.91
CA ASP A 30 6.96 0.04 -2.88
C ASP A 30 7.84 -1.11 -3.37
N THR A 31 7.61 -1.60 -4.58
CA THR A 31 8.31 -2.77 -5.15
C THR A 31 9.80 -2.51 -5.37
N LYS A 32 10.26 -1.25 -5.32
CA LYS A 32 11.68 -0.90 -5.42
C LYS A 32 12.42 -1.04 -4.09
N THR A 33 11.76 -0.73 -2.98
CA THR A 33 12.40 -0.66 -1.65
C THR A 33 11.90 -1.73 -0.69
N GLY A 34 10.79 -2.38 -1.00
CA GLY A 34 10.06 -3.27 -0.12
C GLY A 34 9.24 -2.55 0.96
N VAL A 35 9.36 -1.23 1.12
CA VAL A 35 8.69 -0.49 2.19
C VAL A 35 7.18 -0.57 2.04
N GLN A 36 6.50 -0.82 3.16
CA GLN A 36 5.05 -0.93 3.23
C GLN A 36 4.40 0.28 3.91
N TYR A 37 3.21 0.63 3.43
CA TYR A 37 2.42 1.75 3.91
C TYR A 37 1.00 1.29 4.24
N LEU A 38 0.48 1.72 5.38
CA LEU A 38 -0.93 1.61 5.71
C LEU A 38 -1.65 2.80 5.08
N SER A 39 -2.61 2.53 4.21
CA SER A 39 -3.48 3.52 3.61
C SER A 39 -4.89 3.33 4.13
N ILE A 40 -5.50 4.42 4.57
CA ILE A 40 -6.91 4.47 4.97
C ILE A 40 -7.60 5.50 4.08
N GLY A 41 -8.69 5.11 3.44
CA GLY A 41 -9.57 6.01 2.70
C GLY A 41 -11.02 5.60 2.90
N GLY A 42 -11.95 6.54 2.93
CA GLY A 42 -13.35 6.17 3.07
C GLY A 42 -13.93 5.57 1.78
N GLY A 43 -14.84 4.62 1.93
CA GLY A 43 -15.47 3.89 0.83
C GLY A 43 -16.55 4.69 0.08
N GLY A 44 -16.34 5.98 -0.22
CA GLY A 44 -17.35 6.84 -0.85
C GLY A 44 -16.84 8.21 -1.34
N VAL A 45 -17.76 8.97 -1.99
CA VAL A 45 -17.52 10.15 -2.86
C VAL A 45 -16.89 11.41 -2.21
N SER A 46 -16.53 11.39 -0.93
CA SER A 46 -15.74 12.47 -0.32
C SER A 46 -15.31 12.05 1.08
N THR A 47 -14.13 11.47 1.21
CA THR A 47 -13.58 11.15 2.52
C THR A 47 -12.08 11.39 2.49
N GLY A 48 -11.61 12.19 3.45
CA GLY A 48 -10.18 12.37 3.66
C GLY A 48 -9.52 11.01 3.91
N GLY A 49 -8.31 10.86 3.39
CA GLY A 49 -7.51 9.66 3.57
C GLY A 49 -6.18 9.99 4.24
N GLY A 50 -5.57 8.98 4.82
CA GLY A 50 -4.26 9.07 5.45
C GLY A 50 -3.37 7.93 4.97
N VAL A 51 -2.07 8.20 4.91
CA VAL A 51 -1.05 7.19 4.66
C VAL A 51 0.04 7.31 5.73
N THR A 52 0.47 6.18 6.25
CA THR A 52 1.62 6.10 7.17
C THR A 52 2.51 4.91 6.83
N VAL A 53 3.80 5.02 7.10
CA VAL A 53 4.74 3.90 6.93
C VAL A 53 4.47 2.88 8.03
N LEU A 54 4.49 1.59 7.68
CA LEU A 54 4.46 0.52 8.66
C LEU A 54 5.87 0.34 9.23
N VAL A 55 5.99 0.33 10.55
CA VAL A 55 7.27 0.17 11.25
C VAL A 55 7.26 -1.03 12.18
N GLY A 56 8.43 -1.64 12.34
CA GLY A 56 8.67 -2.66 13.34
C GLY A 56 8.85 -2.07 14.73
N ALA A 57 9.00 -2.94 15.72
CA ALA A 57 9.25 -2.54 17.11
C ALA A 57 10.57 -1.74 17.29
N ASP A 58 11.51 -1.86 16.36
CA ASP A 58 12.77 -1.11 16.34
C ASP A 58 12.65 0.27 15.66
N GLY A 59 11.44 0.65 15.24
CA GLY A 59 11.17 1.91 14.54
C GLY A 59 11.59 1.93 13.07
N LYS A 60 12.10 0.83 12.51
CA LYS A 60 12.47 0.75 11.09
C LYS A 60 11.27 0.37 10.23
N PRO A 61 11.24 0.78 8.95
CA PRO A 61 10.19 0.36 8.04
C PRO A 61 10.08 -1.16 7.92
N LEU A 62 8.86 -1.68 7.97
CA LEU A 62 8.58 -3.07 7.66
C LEU A 62 8.70 -3.27 6.15
N LEU A 63 9.61 -4.17 5.77
CA LEU A 63 9.79 -4.56 4.38
C LEU A 63 8.91 -5.74 4.06
N ASN A 64 8.24 -5.70 2.91
CA ASN A 64 7.59 -6.87 2.34
C ASN A 64 8.70 -7.85 1.97
N LYS A 65 8.87 -8.89 2.79
CA LYS A 65 9.72 -10.03 2.44
C LYS A 65 8.94 -10.81 1.41
N ASP A 66 9.15 -10.51 0.13
CA ASP A 66 8.90 -11.52 -0.89
C ASP A 66 9.87 -12.67 -0.53
N GLU A 67 9.38 -13.70 0.17
CA GLU A 67 10.11 -14.95 0.30
C GLU A 67 10.28 -15.48 -1.13
N GLY A 68 11.52 -15.39 -1.63
CA GLY A 68 11.90 -15.74 -2.99
C GLY A 68 11.72 -17.21 -3.32
#